data_AF-A0A929H875-F1
#
_entry.id   AF-A0A929H875-F1
#
_cell.length_a   1.000
_cell.length_b   1.000
_cell.length_c   1.000
_cell.angle_alpha   90.00
_cell.angle_beta   90.00
_cell.angle_gamma   90.00
#
_symmetry.space_group_name_H-M   'P 1'
#
loop_
_entity.id
_entity.type
_entity.pdbx_description
1 polymer ?
#
loop_
_entity_poly.entity_id
_entity_poly.type
_entity_poly.pdbx_seq_one_letter_code
_entity_poly.pdbx_strand_id
1 'polypeptide(L)'
;MSEYETVGLKPSAEPARFRARDLGLETGIYLPGDHNAITDVPGVLVGQKTVWKDPPEVRDVSHRVRSGVTAVLPHSGDMLRRKVPCGIYLGNAFGKLTGYTQVKELGSIETPILLTSTLNVPKVADALITYVLQLAGNEEVRSVNPIVGETNDGDLSDCRSRPVQAQDVVDALMGARGGPVLEGSVGAGTGTCCLGWKGGIGTASRILPPKGAGYTVGVLVQTNFGGLLTVNGAAVGRELGTFPYRGNVAQQDGSCMVIAATDAPLCSRNLERLAKRAMHGLVKCGSSGSTGSGDYAIAFSTAYTVPYDGPVEFLNEAAVSALFLAAQEASEEAVLNSMLKATTVVGRDEHCSRAIPLEHVIGICDRHDVLFAHSKLPPWAPTSREGSLEDCGGRLEALVEHVSCAQIPDGTKSSLLGTLNGARKQSSEALMFIREAKEEQANNALRTCSKMIETARSQVMRDDGIPEPYASLFVSHANLGTWVCEKAGATRSSR
;
A
#
# COMPACT_ATOMS: atom_id res chain seq x y z
N MET A 1 -1.81 -35.52 16.41
CA MET A 1 -0.41 -35.29 16.84
C MET A 1 0.50 -35.76 15.72
N SER A 2 1.66 -35.12 15.63
CA SER A 2 2.81 -35.33 14.73
C SER A 2 2.69 -34.84 13.28
N GLU A 3 2.93 -33.55 13.09
CA GLU A 3 3.90 -33.03 12.10
C GLU A 3 4.38 -31.63 12.52
N TYR A 4 4.63 -31.46 13.83
CA TYR A 4 5.23 -30.27 14.42
C TYR A 4 6.59 -30.66 15.01
N GLU A 5 7.54 -30.99 14.13
CA GLU A 5 8.94 -31.09 14.54
C GLU A 5 9.62 -29.73 14.37
N THR A 6 10.16 -29.27 15.48
CA THR A 6 11.07 -28.15 15.66
C THR A 6 12.21 -28.17 14.65
N VAL A 7 12.09 -27.39 13.59
CA VAL A 7 13.22 -27.04 12.72
C VAL A 7 13.72 -25.67 13.14
N GLY A 8 14.95 -25.62 13.65
CA GLY A 8 15.71 -24.38 13.74
C GLY A 8 15.89 -23.80 12.34
N LEU A 9 14.96 -22.95 11.92
CA LEU A 9 15.00 -22.29 10.64
C LEU A 9 16.03 -21.17 10.70
N LYS A 10 17.20 -21.41 10.09
CA LYS A 10 17.83 -20.33 9.32
C LYS A 10 16.76 -19.77 8.38
N PRO A 11 16.62 -18.44 8.20
CA PRO A 11 15.71 -17.91 7.21
C PRO A 11 16.12 -18.49 5.85
N SER A 12 15.33 -19.43 5.33
CA SER A 12 15.24 -19.64 3.88
C SER A 12 15.00 -18.26 3.28
N ALA A 13 15.67 -17.94 2.16
CA ALA A 13 15.41 -16.69 1.45
C ALA A 13 13.90 -16.52 1.30
N GLU A 14 13.31 -15.56 2.03
CA GLU A 14 11.87 -15.40 2.00
C GLU A 14 11.47 -15.06 0.55
N PRO A 15 10.39 -15.66 0.03
CA PRO A 15 9.93 -15.38 -1.32
C PRO A 15 9.69 -13.88 -1.49
N ALA A 16 9.97 -13.36 -2.69
CA ALA A 16 9.79 -11.96 -3.00
C ALA A 16 8.35 -11.50 -2.64
N ARG A 17 8.25 -10.37 -1.95
CA ARG A 17 6.96 -9.76 -1.57
C ARG A 17 6.60 -8.64 -2.55
N PHE A 18 5.35 -8.62 -2.97
CA PHE A 18 4.83 -7.76 -4.04
C PHE A 18 3.80 -6.77 -3.51
N ARG A 19 3.59 -5.67 -4.22
CA ARG A 19 2.48 -4.74 -4.01
C ARG A 19 1.22 -5.28 -4.68
N ALA A 20 0.07 -4.70 -4.37
CA ALA A 20 -1.22 -5.10 -4.92
C ALA A 20 -1.19 -5.09 -6.47
N ARG A 21 -0.75 -3.99 -7.08
CA ARG A 21 -0.73 -3.83 -8.54
C ARG A 21 0.26 -4.75 -9.25
N ASP A 22 1.39 -5.06 -8.61
CA ASP A 22 2.34 -6.07 -9.13
C ASP A 22 1.67 -7.45 -9.29
N LEU A 23 0.60 -7.69 -8.52
CA LEU A 23 -0.20 -8.92 -8.55
C LEU A 23 -1.52 -8.77 -9.33
N GLY A 24 -1.69 -7.67 -10.07
CA GLY A 24 -2.94 -7.39 -10.79
C GLY A 24 -4.11 -6.98 -9.89
N LEU A 25 -3.88 -6.71 -8.61
CA LEU A 25 -4.92 -6.23 -7.69
C LEU A 25 -5.03 -4.71 -7.81
N GLU A 26 -5.87 -4.27 -8.72
CA GLU A 26 -6.12 -2.86 -8.99
C GLU A 26 -7.38 -2.42 -8.22
N THR A 27 -7.22 -1.56 -7.21
CA THR A 27 -8.37 -1.04 -6.47
C THR A 27 -8.90 0.25 -7.09
N GLY A 28 -10.22 0.42 -7.05
CA GLY A 28 -10.86 1.67 -7.47
C GLY A 28 -10.84 1.92 -8.98
N ILE A 29 -10.92 3.19 -9.39
CA ILE A 29 -10.94 3.61 -10.80
C ILE A 29 -9.85 4.63 -11.16
N TYR A 30 -9.27 5.31 -10.17
CA TYR A 30 -8.21 6.28 -10.41
C TYR A 30 -6.86 5.57 -10.54
N LEU A 31 -6.00 6.12 -11.40
CA LEU A 31 -4.61 5.68 -11.46
C LEU A 31 -3.79 6.24 -10.29
N PRO A 32 -2.76 5.52 -9.86
CA PRO A 32 -1.78 6.04 -8.92
C PRO A 32 -0.83 7.06 -9.57
N GLY A 33 -0.10 7.78 -8.73
CA GLY A 33 1.11 8.49 -9.14
C GLY A 33 2.31 7.56 -9.33
N ASP A 34 3.45 8.14 -9.70
CA ASP A 34 4.64 7.43 -10.16
C ASP A 34 5.17 6.40 -9.16
N HIS A 35 5.14 6.72 -7.86
CA HIS A 35 5.58 5.79 -6.82
C HIS A 35 4.43 5.01 -6.20
N ASN A 36 3.19 5.35 -6.57
CA ASN A 36 1.97 4.90 -5.92
C ASN A 36 2.13 5.00 -4.39
N ALA A 37 2.50 6.16 -3.89
CA ALA A 37 2.85 6.36 -2.48
C ALA A 37 2.42 7.74 -1.99
N ILE A 38 2.33 7.93 -0.68
CA ILE A 38 1.96 9.22 -0.09
C ILE A 38 2.89 10.36 -0.54
N THR A 39 4.13 10.02 -0.86
CA THR A 39 5.19 10.89 -1.37
C THR A 39 4.99 11.35 -2.81
N ASP A 40 3.98 10.83 -3.54
CA ASP A 40 3.57 11.39 -4.82
C ASP A 40 2.90 12.76 -4.66
N VAL A 41 2.42 13.09 -3.45
CA VAL A 41 1.99 14.45 -3.12
C VAL A 41 3.23 15.34 -2.99
N PRO A 42 3.38 16.39 -3.81
CA PRO A 42 4.59 17.22 -3.82
C PRO A 42 4.95 17.76 -2.43
N GLY A 43 6.22 17.61 -2.07
CA GLY A 43 6.79 18.07 -0.80
C GLY A 43 6.73 17.04 0.33
N VAL A 44 5.85 16.03 0.25
CA VAL A 44 5.71 15.03 1.31
C VAL A 44 6.93 14.10 1.36
N LEU A 45 7.45 13.87 2.56
CA LEU A 45 8.57 12.97 2.82
C LEU A 45 8.19 11.90 3.84
N VAL A 46 8.75 10.71 3.69
CA VAL A 46 8.60 9.61 4.66
C VAL A 46 9.96 9.12 5.10
N GLY A 47 10.14 8.98 6.41
CA GLY A 47 11.34 8.41 7.02
C GLY A 47 10.98 7.34 8.04
N GLN A 48 11.81 6.32 8.18
CA GLN A 48 11.47 5.13 8.95
C GLN A 48 12.70 4.62 9.70
N LYS A 49 12.48 4.24 10.96
CA LYS A 49 13.47 3.54 11.79
C LYS A 49 12.84 2.28 12.35
N THR A 50 13.35 1.13 11.92
CA THR A 50 12.99 -0.18 12.47
C THR A 50 13.86 -0.48 13.70
N VAL A 51 13.22 -0.86 14.81
CA VAL A 51 13.89 -1.32 16.02
C VAL A 51 13.65 -2.82 16.17
N TRP A 52 14.69 -3.60 15.91
CA TRP A 52 14.68 -5.05 16.00
C TRP A 52 15.76 -5.50 16.97
N LYS A 53 15.35 -6.13 18.08
CA LYS A 53 16.31 -6.61 19.09
C LYS A 53 15.89 -7.99 19.55
N ASP A 54 16.85 -8.91 19.53
CA ASP A 54 16.71 -10.21 20.15
C ASP A 54 17.57 -10.25 21.41
N PRO A 55 17.06 -10.83 22.51
CA PRO A 55 17.82 -10.96 23.74
C PRO A 55 19.03 -11.87 23.52
N PRO A 56 20.13 -11.63 24.25
CA PRO A 56 21.37 -12.39 24.08
C PRO A 56 21.22 -13.88 24.38
N GLU A 57 20.29 -14.22 25.28
CA GLU A 57 19.96 -15.61 25.60
C GLU A 57 18.77 -16.09 24.77
N VAL A 58 19.01 -17.11 23.93
CA VAL A 58 18.00 -17.71 23.04
C VAL A 58 16.75 -18.18 23.79
N ARG A 59 16.88 -18.51 25.08
CA ARG A 59 15.78 -19.02 25.92
C ARG A 59 14.83 -17.93 26.41
N ASP A 60 15.27 -16.67 26.50
CA ASP A 60 14.44 -15.59 27.00
C ASP A 60 13.72 -14.88 25.85
N VAL A 61 12.88 -15.61 25.15
CA VAL A 61 12.14 -15.09 23.98
C VAL A 61 11.13 -14.00 24.36
N SER A 62 10.82 -13.80 25.63
CA SER A 62 9.79 -12.86 26.11
C SER A 62 10.17 -11.38 25.90
N HIS A 63 11.46 -11.09 25.75
CA HIS A 63 12.01 -9.74 25.62
C HIS A 63 12.41 -9.36 24.19
N ARG A 64 11.97 -10.12 23.17
CA ARG A 64 12.17 -9.75 21.77
C ARG A 64 11.43 -8.46 21.44
N VAL A 65 12.09 -7.56 20.71
CA VAL A 65 11.55 -6.27 20.27
C VAL A 65 11.34 -6.29 18.77
N ARG A 66 10.13 -5.90 18.36
CA ARG A 66 9.68 -5.72 16.98
C ARG A 66 8.92 -4.41 16.90
N SER A 67 9.61 -3.27 16.90
CA SER A 67 8.96 -1.95 16.99
C SER A 67 9.64 -0.94 16.08
N GLY A 68 9.29 0.35 16.22
CA GLY A 68 9.98 1.40 15.50
C GLY A 68 9.21 2.72 15.43
N VAL A 69 9.67 3.57 14.52
CA VAL A 69 9.11 4.90 14.26
C VAL A 69 8.95 5.09 12.76
N THR A 70 7.84 5.69 12.35
CA THR A 70 7.62 6.18 10.98
C THR A 70 7.28 7.65 11.06
N ALA A 71 8.03 8.49 10.34
CA ALA A 71 7.83 9.92 10.24
C ALA A 71 7.22 10.27 8.89
N VAL A 72 6.17 11.08 8.89
CA VAL A 72 5.58 11.70 7.70
C VAL A 72 5.71 13.21 7.84
N LEU A 73 6.48 13.82 6.94
CA LEU A 73 6.70 15.26 6.91
C LEU A 73 5.89 15.83 5.74
N PRO A 74 4.91 16.72 5.99
CA PRO A 74 4.22 17.45 4.93
C PRO A 74 5.15 18.26 4.00
N HIS A 75 6.27 18.75 4.53
CA HIS A 75 7.34 19.38 3.76
C HIS A 75 8.68 19.33 4.52
N SER A 76 9.80 19.59 3.82
CA SER A 76 11.16 19.60 4.40
C SER A 76 11.49 20.82 5.29
N GLY A 77 10.65 21.86 5.25
CA GLY A 77 10.85 23.08 6.03
C GLY A 77 10.46 22.96 7.51
N ASP A 78 10.77 24.01 8.28
CA ASP A 78 10.29 24.18 9.66
C ASP A 78 8.77 24.36 9.70
N MET A 79 8.07 23.33 10.20
CA MET A 79 6.61 23.29 10.30
C MET A 79 6.04 24.18 11.40
N LEU A 80 6.84 24.59 12.38
CA LEU A 80 6.37 25.50 13.42
C LEU A 80 6.14 26.91 12.83
N ARG A 81 7.00 27.29 11.87
CA ARG A 81 6.92 28.56 11.13
C ARG A 81 6.00 28.47 9.92
N ARG A 82 6.00 27.33 9.24
CA ARG A 82 5.15 27.05 8.07
C ARG A 82 4.21 25.89 8.40
N LYS A 83 3.15 26.17 9.14
CA LYS A 83 2.19 25.13 9.54
C LYS A 83 1.42 24.66 8.32
N VAL A 84 0.89 23.45 8.39
CA VAL A 84 0.15 22.84 7.29
C VAL A 84 -1.32 22.65 7.71
N PRO A 85 -2.30 23.02 6.88
CA PRO A 85 -3.70 22.79 7.20
C PRO A 85 -3.96 21.30 7.42
N CYS A 86 -4.78 20.98 8.41
CA CYS A 86 -5.01 19.60 8.82
C CYS A 86 -6.42 19.41 9.39
N GLY A 87 -6.96 18.20 9.22
CA GLY A 87 -8.16 17.72 9.90
C GLY A 87 -7.97 16.27 10.34
N ILE A 88 -8.52 15.92 11.50
CA ILE A 88 -8.39 14.59 12.10
C ILE A 88 -9.78 14.01 12.32
N TYR A 89 -9.99 12.79 11.83
CA TYR A 89 -11.20 12.01 12.06
C TYR A 89 -10.92 10.85 13.03
N LEU A 90 -11.76 10.73 14.06
CA LEU A 90 -11.72 9.64 15.03
C LEU A 90 -12.73 8.57 14.56
N GLY A 91 -12.24 7.46 14.03
CA GLY A 91 -13.07 6.32 13.59
C GLY A 91 -13.56 5.52 14.78
N ASN A 92 -12.63 4.94 15.53
CA ASN A 92 -12.86 4.38 16.86
C ASN A 92 -11.70 4.81 17.77
N ALA A 93 -11.99 5.36 18.95
CA ALA A 93 -11.02 6.15 19.70
C ALA A 93 -10.33 5.38 20.85
N PHE A 94 -10.12 4.06 20.71
CA PHE A 94 -9.41 3.26 21.71
C PHE A 94 -7.87 3.32 21.55
N GLY A 95 -7.30 4.47 21.16
CA GLY A 95 -5.85 4.65 21.03
C GLY A 95 -5.36 5.96 21.62
N LYS A 96 -4.05 6.22 21.44
CA LYS A 96 -3.35 7.37 22.04
C LYS A 96 -2.82 8.25 20.91
N LEU A 97 -3.59 9.27 20.56
CA LEU A 97 -3.20 10.30 19.59
C LEU A 97 -2.84 11.60 20.31
N THR A 98 -1.55 11.92 20.35
CA THR A 98 -1.05 13.18 20.90
C THR A 98 -1.26 14.33 19.91
N GLY A 99 -1.68 15.47 20.44
CA GLY A 99 -1.80 16.74 19.73
C GLY A 99 -3.13 17.02 19.02
N TYR A 100 -4.09 16.08 19.09
CA TYR A 100 -5.41 16.20 18.46
C TYR A 100 -6.18 17.46 18.84
N THR A 101 -6.22 17.83 20.12
CA THR A 101 -7.08 18.93 20.62
C THR A 101 -6.74 20.27 19.97
N GLN A 102 -5.45 20.60 19.81
CA GLN A 102 -5.02 21.82 19.15
C GLN A 102 -5.26 21.76 17.62
N VAL A 103 -5.15 20.59 16.99
CA VAL A 103 -5.52 20.44 15.57
C VAL A 103 -7.02 20.65 15.39
N LYS A 104 -7.86 20.17 16.32
CA LYS A 104 -9.31 20.38 16.27
C LYS A 104 -9.68 21.85 16.41
N GLU A 105 -8.96 22.59 17.25
CA GLU A 105 -9.18 24.01 17.50
C GLU A 105 -8.67 24.89 16.35
N LEU A 106 -7.43 24.65 15.89
CA LEU A 106 -6.73 25.55 14.96
C LEU A 106 -6.76 25.09 13.50
N GLY A 107 -7.09 23.82 13.23
CA GLY A 107 -7.17 23.30 11.87
C GLY A 107 -5.83 23.18 11.14
N SER A 108 -4.72 23.07 11.88
CA SER A 108 -3.37 22.95 11.33
C SER A 108 -2.46 22.10 12.20
N ILE A 109 -1.43 21.50 11.59
CA ILE A 109 -0.32 20.84 12.27
C ILE A 109 0.96 21.66 12.15
N GLU A 110 1.77 21.64 13.20
CA GLU A 110 2.98 22.44 13.33
C GLU A 110 4.24 21.59 13.58
N THR A 111 4.10 20.27 13.51
CA THR A 111 5.18 19.29 13.63
C THR A 111 4.96 18.15 12.65
N PRO A 112 6.03 17.41 12.27
CA PRO A 112 5.91 16.15 11.55
C PRO A 112 4.98 15.17 12.26
N ILE A 113 4.30 14.33 11.50
CA ILE A 113 3.46 13.27 12.05
C ILE A 113 4.35 12.06 12.33
N LEU A 114 4.44 11.64 13.59
CA LEU A 114 5.16 10.43 13.97
C LEU A 114 4.19 9.30 14.32
N LEU A 115 4.50 8.10 13.85
CA LEU A 115 3.79 6.88 14.20
C LEU A 115 4.74 5.96 14.96
N THR A 116 4.23 5.26 15.98
CA THR A 116 5.02 4.32 16.79
C THR A 116 4.11 3.29 17.48
N SER A 117 4.62 2.58 18.50
CA SER A 117 3.83 1.69 19.36
C SER A 117 3.27 2.37 20.61
N THR A 118 2.14 1.87 21.11
CA THR A 118 1.30 2.52 22.14
C THR A 118 2.07 3.11 23.32
N LEU A 119 2.94 2.31 23.96
CA LEU A 119 3.65 2.74 25.17
C LEU A 119 4.86 3.65 24.90
N ASN A 120 5.21 3.86 23.62
CA ASN A 120 6.26 4.77 23.20
C ASN A 120 5.75 6.16 22.81
N VAL A 121 4.43 6.38 22.70
CA VAL A 121 3.85 7.70 22.34
C VAL A 121 4.43 8.85 23.19
N PRO A 122 4.51 8.75 24.54
CA PRO A 122 5.09 9.84 25.33
C PRO A 122 6.59 10.06 25.04
N LYS A 123 7.37 9.00 24.83
CA LYS A 123 8.81 9.10 24.52
C LYS A 123 9.04 9.74 23.15
N VAL A 124 8.22 9.37 22.17
CA VAL A 124 8.31 9.89 20.80
C VAL A 124 7.84 11.34 20.75
N ALA A 125 6.80 11.70 21.51
CA ALA A 125 6.36 13.09 21.64
C ALA A 125 7.44 13.96 22.30
N ASP A 126 8.06 13.50 23.39
CA ASP A 126 9.17 14.19 24.06
C ASP A 126 10.37 14.41 23.13
N ALA A 127 10.77 13.37 22.40
CA ALA A 127 11.84 13.47 21.41
C ALA A 127 11.50 14.43 20.25
N LEU A 128 10.26 14.42 19.78
CA LEU A 128 9.80 15.34 18.72
C LEU A 128 9.79 16.80 19.20
N ILE A 129 9.30 17.06 20.42
CA ILE A 129 9.36 18.39 21.04
C ILE A 129 10.82 18.84 21.11
N THR A 130 11.71 17.98 21.62
CA THR A 130 13.14 18.29 21.74
C THR A 130 13.76 18.60 20.37
N TYR A 131 13.47 17.79 19.35
CA TYR A 131 13.95 18.01 17.99
C TYR A 131 13.51 19.37 17.44
N VAL A 132 12.22 19.71 17.57
CA VAL A 132 11.67 20.98 17.05
C VAL A 132 12.28 22.19 17.76
N LEU A 133 12.43 22.13 19.09
CA LEU A 133 13.04 23.22 19.87
C LEU A 133 14.53 23.43 19.54
N GLN A 134 15.21 22.42 19.02
CA GLN A 134 16.62 22.50 18.61
C GLN A 134 16.82 23.02 17.18
N LEU A 135 15.76 23.16 16.38
CA LEU A 135 15.86 23.71 15.04
C LEU A 135 16.27 25.18 15.09
N ALA A 136 17.18 25.58 14.19
CA ALA A 136 17.62 26.96 14.09
C ALA A 136 16.43 27.90 13.85
N GLY A 137 16.33 28.96 14.65
CA GLY A 137 15.19 29.87 14.63
C GLY A 137 14.09 29.54 15.65
N ASN A 138 14.18 28.46 16.42
CA ASN A 138 13.18 28.11 17.44
C ASN A 138 13.59 28.49 18.87
N GLU A 139 14.58 29.37 19.04
CA GLU A 139 15.13 29.75 20.35
C GLU A 139 14.10 30.40 21.29
N GLU A 140 13.11 31.10 20.74
CA GLU A 140 12.05 31.80 21.49
C GLU A 140 10.74 31.00 21.61
N VAL A 141 10.71 29.76 21.10
CA VAL A 141 9.51 28.92 21.11
C VAL A 141 9.21 28.45 22.53
N ARG A 142 7.96 28.68 22.98
CA ARG A 142 7.53 28.38 24.35
C ARG A 142 6.80 27.06 24.52
N SER A 143 6.16 26.58 23.45
CA SER A 143 5.42 25.33 23.43
C SER A 143 5.37 24.78 22.02
N VAL A 144 5.23 23.45 21.92
CA VAL A 144 5.12 22.73 20.65
C VAL A 144 3.99 21.72 20.80
N ASN A 145 3.15 21.58 19.79
CA ASN A 145 2.15 20.53 19.70
C ASN A 145 2.67 19.35 18.85
N PRO A 146 3.27 18.30 19.47
CA PRO A 146 3.73 17.13 18.75
C PRO A 146 2.54 16.29 18.25
N ILE A 147 2.57 15.85 16.99
CA ILE A 147 1.57 14.94 16.42
C ILE A 147 2.13 13.52 16.44
N VAL A 148 1.63 12.69 17.37
CA VAL A 148 2.09 11.30 17.52
C VAL A 148 0.92 10.34 17.61
N GLY A 149 0.82 9.44 16.63
CA GLY A 149 -0.16 8.35 16.59
C GLY A 149 0.49 6.99 16.84
N GLU A 150 -0.33 5.97 17.07
CA GLU A 150 0.17 4.65 17.44
C GLU A 150 -0.73 3.49 17.04
N THR A 151 -0.14 2.29 17.05
CA THR A 151 -0.88 1.04 17.20
C THR A 151 -0.17 0.15 18.22
N ASN A 152 -0.86 -0.86 18.76
CA ASN A 152 -0.27 -1.76 19.75
C ASN A 152 0.46 -2.96 19.10
N ASP A 153 1.79 -3.01 19.23
CA ASP A 153 2.65 -4.09 18.73
C ASP A 153 2.94 -5.19 19.78
N GLY A 154 2.23 -5.17 20.91
CA GLY A 154 2.49 -6.00 22.08
C GLY A 154 2.37 -7.51 21.88
N ASP A 155 1.72 -7.97 20.79
CA ASP A 155 1.69 -9.39 20.45
C ASP A 155 3.06 -9.89 19.98
N LEU A 156 3.83 -9.07 19.25
CA LEU A 156 5.12 -9.45 18.68
C LEU A 156 6.31 -8.78 19.36
N SER A 157 6.08 -7.72 20.13
CA SER A 157 7.13 -6.89 20.72
C SER A 157 7.00 -6.85 22.23
N ASP A 158 8.13 -6.82 22.95
CA ASP A 158 8.15 -6.41 24.35
C ASP A 158 7.87 -4.90 24.46
N CYS A 159 6.60 -4.53 24.33
CA CYS A 159 6.14 -3.16 24.38
C CYS A 159 6.39 -2.51 25.76
N ARG A 160 6.46 -3.32 26.83
CA ARG A 160 6.66 -2.84 28.20
C ARG A 160 8.07 -2.30 28.43
N SER A 161 9.06 -2.83 27.71
CA SER A 161 10.43 -2.29 27.72
C SER A 161 10.52 -0.85 27.16
N ARG A 162 9.50 -0.40 26.41
CA ARG A 162 9.46 0.90 25.71
C ARG A 162 10.76 1.14 24.91
N PRO A 163 11.02 0.30 23.90
CA PRO A 163 12.36 0.13 23.34
C PRO A 163 12.82 1.29 22.45
N VAL A 164 11.90 2.10 21.93
CA VAL A 164 12.18 3.25 21.06
C VAL A 164 12.90 4.34 21.86
N GLN A 165 14.00 4.86 21.33
CA GLN A 165 14.78 5.94 21.94
C GLN A 165 14.65 7.24 21.14
N ALA A 166 15.07 8.36 21.73
CA ALA A 166 15.06 9.67 21.05
C ALA A 166 15.87 9.65 19.75
N GLN A 167 17.00 8.94 19.72
CA GLN A 167 17.80 8.80 18.50
C GLN A 167 17.03 8.07 17.39
N ASP A 168 16.16 7.11 17.70
CA ASP A 168 15.36 6.43 16.68
C ASP A 168 14.37 7.39 16.01
N VAL A 169 13.87 8.38 16.76
CA VAL A 169 13.01 9.46 16.25
C VAL A 169 13.81 10.39 15.35
N VAL A 170 14.99 10.82 15.79
CA VAL A 170 15.88 11.69 14.98
C VAL A 170 16.29 10.97 13.70
N ASP A 171 16.66 9.70 13.76
CA ASP A 171 17.01 8.90 12.59
C ASP A 171 15.83 8.81 11.59
N ALA A 172 14.61 8.61 12.09
CA ALA A 172 13.42 8.58 11.24
C ALA A 172 13.15 9.96 10.59
N LEU A 173 13.30 11.06 11.33
CA LEU A 173 13.12 12.41 10.81
C LEU A 173 14.19 12.78 9.77
N MET A 174 15.46 12.51 10.06
CA MET A 174 16.59 12.84 9.19
C MET A 174 16.68 11.92 7.96
N GLY A 175 16.17 10.70 8.06
CA GLY A 175 16.08 9.75 6.95
C GLY A 175 14.88 9.99 6.02
N ALA A 176 14.04 10.98 6.31
CA ALA A 176 12.84 11.26 5.54
C ALA A 176 13.16 11.79 4.14
N ARG A 177 12.54 11.18 3.13
CA ARG A 177 12.76 11.50 1.72
C ARG A 177 11.49 11.28 0.90
N GLY A 178 11.43 11.92 -0.27
CA GLY A 178 10.41 11.62 -1.29
C GLY A 178 10.73 10.33 -2.04
N GLY A 179 9.96 10.04 -3.08
CA GLY A 179 10.15 8.82 -3.87
C GLY A 179 9.51 7.58 -3.24
N PRO A 180 9.95 6.36 -3.60
CA PRO A 180 9.39 5.11 -3.07
C PRO A 180 9.52 5.01 -1.54
N VAL A 181 8.47 4.49 -0.90
CA VAL A 181 8.39 4.29 0.55
C VAL A 181 8.55 2.79 0.88
N LEU A 182 9.27 2.45 1.95
CA LEU A 182 9.36 1.05 2.39
C LEU A 182 8.05 0.62 3.06
N GLU A 183 7.57 -0.56 2.72
CA GLU A 183 6.28 -1.11 3.15
C GLU A 183 6.48 -2.48 3.83
N GLY A 184 5.43 -2.97 4.50
CA GLY A 184 5.43 -4.22 5.25
C GLY A 184 5.98 -4.06 6.67
N SER A 185 6.82 -5.01 7.09
CA SER A 185 7.33 -5.17 8.46
C SER A 185 8.46 -4.18 8.81
N VAL A 186 8.23 -2.87 8.63
CA VAL A 186 9.23 -1.81 8.81
C VAL A 186 8.72 -0.64 9.65
N GLY A 187 9.63 0.16 10.20
CA GLY A 187 9.30 1.36 10.96
C GLY A 187 8.36 1.05 12.11
N ALA A 188 7.30 1.86 12.26
CA ALA A 188 6.28 1.63 13.28
C ALA A 188 5.36 0.43 13.00
N GLY A 189 5.35 -0.10 11.77
CA GLY A 189 4.63 -1.31 11.40
C GLY A 189 5.33 -2.63 11.75
N THR A 190 6.56 -2.58 12.25
CA THR A 190 7.43 -3.77 12.45
C THR A 190 6.73 -4.91 13.21
N GLY A 191 6.13 -4.64 14.36
CA GLY A 191 5.46 -5.64 15.21
C GLY A 191 3.95 -5.70 15.10
N THR A 192 3.37 -5.17 14.02
CA THR A 192 1.90 -5.10 13.86
C THR A 192 1.29 -6.31 13.13
N CYS A 193 0.02 -6.59 13.40
CA CYS A 193 -0.77 -7.68 12.82
C CYS A 193 -2.08 -7.15 12.21
N CYS A 194 -2.45 -7.61 11.01
CA CYS A 194 -3.63 -7.14 10.31
C CYS A 194 -4.46 -8.33 9.80
N LEU A 195 -5.75 -8.36 10.12
CA LEU A 195 -6.75 -9.30 9.62
C LEU A 195 -6.33 -10.78 9.78
N GLY A 196 -5.67 -11.11 10.89
CA GLY A 196 -5.17 -12.45 11.20
C GLY A 196 -3.83 -12.82 10.53
N TRP A 197 -3.20 -11.88 9.84
CA TRP A 197 -1.89 -12.04 9.20
C TRP A 197 -0.91 -10.96 9.68
N LYS A 198 0.32 -10.99 9.19
CA LYS A 198 1.27 -9.90 9.41
C LYS A 198 0.76 -8.62 8.75
N GLY A 199 0.71 -7.55 9.54
CA GLY A 199 0.44 -6.19 9.07
C GLY A 199 1.71 -5.37 8.90
N GLY A 200 1.58 -4.05 8.85
CA GLY A 200 2.73 -3.18 8.71
C GLY A 200 2.41 -1.78 8.21
N ILE A 201 3.44 -1.14 7.64
CA ILE A 201 3.30 0.09 6.87
C ILE A 201 2.85 -0.25 5.45
N GLY A 202 1.87 0.47 4.94
CA GLY A 202 1.52 0.42 3.52
C GLY A 202 1.19 1.80 3.00
N THR A 203 1.33 2.01 1.70
CA THR A 203 1.04 3.28 1.07
C THR A 203 0.49 3.10 -0.34
N ALA A 204 -0.28 4.07 -0.78
CA ALA A 204 -0.79 4.17 -2.15
C ALA A 204 -1.09 5.64 -2.47
N SER A 205 -1.27 5.96 -3.74
CA SER A 205 -1.75 7.29 -4.16
C SER A 205 -2.77 7.18 -5.27
N ARG A 206 -3.48 8.27 -5.54
CA ARG A 206 -4.38 8.46 -6.68
C ARG A 206 -4.25 9.85 -7.26
N ILE A 207 -4.28 9.93 -8.58
CA ILE A 207 -4.31 11.18 -9.33
C ILE A 207 -5.71 11.35 -9.94
N LEU A 208 -6.34 12.49 -9.66
CA LEU A 208 -7.61 12.84 -10.29
C LEU A 208 -7.37 13.16 -11.78
N PRO A 209 -8.33 12.85 -12.68
CA PRO A 209 -8.21 13.22 -14.08
C PRO A 209 -8.01 14.74 -14.26
N PRO A 210 -7.46 15.20 -15.40
CA PRO A 210 -7.26 16.63 -15.66
C PRO A 210 -8.54 17.49 -15.53
N LYS A 211 -9.71 16.92 -15.86
CA LYS A 211 -11.02 17.57 -15.66
C LYS A 211 -11.36 17.79 -14.17
N GLY A 212 -10.75 17.03 -13.27
CA GLY A 212 -10.79 17.19 -11.81
C GLY A 212 -9.57 17.91 -11.24
N ALA A 213 -8.95 18.80 -12.05
CA ALA A 213 -7.79 19.62 -11.73
C ALA A 213 -6.45 18.89 -11.49
N GLY A 214 -6.39 17.56 -11.67
CA GLY A 214 -5.12 16.82 -11.62
C GLY A 214 -4.53 16.61 -10.23
N TYR A 215 -5.31 16.89 -9.17
CA TYR A 215 -4.84 16.76 -7.79
C TYR A 215 -4.46 15.32 -7.43
N THR A 216 -3.47 15.20 -6.56
CA THR A 216 -2.99 13.94 -6.00
C THR A 216 -3.57 13.76 -4.60
N VAL A 217 -3.98 12.52 -4.29
CA VAL A 217 -4.27 12.06 -2.93
C VAL A 217 -3.36 10.90 -2.61
N GLY A 218 -2.46 11.10 -1.66
CA GLY A 218 -1.56 10.08 -1.14
C GLY A 218 -2.05 9.54 0.20
N VAL A 219 -1.91 8.25 0.47
CA VAL A 219 -2.27 7.64 1.76
C VAL A 219 -1.15 6.74 2.26
N LEU A 220 -0.83 6.83 3.55
CA LEU A 220 0.03 5.90 4.29
C LEU A 220 -0.73 5.35 5.48
N VAL A 221 -0.64 4.05 5.72
CA VAL A 221 -1.29 3.36 6.83
C VAL A 221 -0.28 2.64 7.71
N GLN A 222 -0.54 2.60 9.00
CA GLN A 222 0.03 1.62 9.94
C GLN A 222 -1.09 0.68 10.35
N THR A 223 -1.07 -0.52 9.78
CA THR A 223 -2.16 -1.51 9.93
C THR A 223 -1.93 -2.43 11.10
N ASN A 224 -2.86 -2.45 12.05
CA ASN A 224 -2.81 -3.35 13.19
C ASN A 224 -4.21 -3.79 13.64
N PHE A 225 -5.16 -4.08 12.75
CA PHE A 225 -6.57 -4.27 13.11
C PHE A 225 -7.11 -5.66 12.69
N GLY A 226 -8.14 -6.14 13.39
CA GLY A 226 -8.85 -7.38 13.07
C GLY A 226 -10.07 -7.17 12.16
N GLY A 227 -10.70 -8.28 11.75
CA GLY A 227 -11.85 -8.25 10.84
C GLY A 227 -11.84 -9.42 9.86
N LEU A 228 -12.62 -9.29 8.79
CA LEU A 228 -12.76 -10.34 7.78
C LEU A 228 -12.19 -9.87 6.44
N LEU A 229 -10.97 -10.29 6.12
CA LEU A 229 -10.26 -9.85 4.92
C LEU A 229 -11.11 -10.02 3.65
N THR A 230 -11.31 -8.90 2.96
CA THR A 230 -11.92 -8.80 1.64
C THR A 230 -10.95 -8.09 0.70
N VAL A 231 -10.82 -8.57 -0.53
CA VAL A 231 -9.92 -7.96 -1.54
C VAL A 231 -10.73 -7.71 -2.81
N ASN A 232 -10.97 -6.44 -3.16
CA ASN A 232 -11.84 -6.07 -4.29
C ASN A 232 -13.21 -6.78 -4.29
N GLY A 233 -13.75 -7.10 -3.10
CA GLY A 233 -14.99 -7.86 -2.94
C GLY A 233 -14.83 -9.38 -2.88
N ALA A 234 -13.68 -9.94 -3.26
CA ALA A 234 -13.39 -11.36 -3.13
C ALA A 234 -13.23 -11.76 -1.66
N ALA A 235 -13.77 -12.92 -1.32
CA ALA A 235 -13.92 -13.42 0.05
C ALA A 235 -12.65 -14.06 0.64
N VAL A 236 -11.49 -13.41 0.43
CA VAL A 236 -10.15 -13.97 0.69
C VAL A 236 -10.00 -14.52 2.11
N GLY A 237 -10.39 -13.78 3.15
CA GLY A 237 -10.29 -14.24 4.54
C GLY A 237 -11.07 -15.53 4.81
N ARG A 238 -12.28 -15.67 4.23
CA ARG A 238 -13.11 -16.89 4.39
C ARG A 238 -12.47 -18.09 3.72
N GLU A 239 -11.98 -17.92 2.50
CA GLU A 239 -11.38 -19.02 1.72
C GLU A 239 -10.01 -19.45 2.25
N LEU A 240 -9.24 -18.52 2.84
CA LEU A 240 -8.03 -18.86 3.59
C LEU A 240 -8.32 -19.47 4.97
N GLY A 241 -9.58 -19.44 5.41
CA GLY A 241 -9.97 -19.93 6.73
C GLY A 241 -9.57 -19.04 7.91
N THR A 242 -9.14 -17.81 7.65
CA THR A 242 -8.71 -16.83 8.65
C THR A 242 -9.79 -15.77 8.84
N PHE A 243 -10.61 -15.95 9.88
CA PHE A 243 -11.70 -15.03 10.23
C PHE A 243 -12.03 -15.09 11.73
N PRO A 244 -12.56 -13.99 12.31
CA PRO A 244 -12.86 -13.91 13.74
C PRO A 244 -13.99 -14.88 14.13
N TYR A 245 -14.03 -15.27 15.40
CA TYR A 245 -15.05 -16.14 16.00
C TYR A 245 -15.09 -17.59 15.47
N ARG A 246 -14.01 -18.04 14.82
CA ARG A 246 -13.80 -19.46 14.49
C ARG A 246 -13.19 -20.19 15.71
N GLY A 247 -13.98 -21.02 16.40
CA GLY A 247 -13.50 -21.79 17.57
C GLY A 247 -13.23 -20.93 18.82
N ASN A 248 -12.28 -21.33 19.67
CA ASN A 248 -11.85 -20.58 20.89
C ASN A 248 -10.87 -19.42 20.59
N VAL A 249 -10.71 -19.00 19.34
CA VAL A 249 -9.74 -17.96 18.95
C VAL A 249 -10.30 -16.59 19.34
N ALA A 250 -9.62 -15.92 20.25
CA ALA A 250 -9.96 -14.58 20.72
C ALA A 250 -10.01 -13.57 19.55
N GLN A 251 -10.87 -12.57 19.70
CA GLN A 251 -10.95 -11.43 18.82
C GLN A 251 -9.58 -10.71 18.80
N GLN A 252 -8.99 -10.50 17.62
CA GLN A 252 -7.88 -9.56 17.50
C GLN A 252 -8.47 -8.15 17.61
N ASP A 253 -8.40 -7.59 18.81
CA ASP A 253 -8.42 -6.15 18.98
C ASP A 253 -7.14 -5.56 18.39
N GLY A 254 -7.21 -4.32 17.93
CA GLY A 254 -6.11 -3.76 17.16
C GLY A 254 -6.47 -2.39 16.62
N SER A 255 -5.51 -1.61 16.13
CA SER A 255 -5.65 -0.18 15.81
C SER A 255 -5.20 0.10 14.38
N CYS A 256 -5.56 1.26 13.83
CA CYS A 256 -4.98 1.72 12.58
C CYS A 256 -4.78 3.24 12.56
N MET A 257 -3.58 3.64 12.13
CA MET A 257 -3.30 5.04 11.80
C MET A 257 -3.35 5.20 10.28
N VAL A 258 -4.19 6.11 9.80
CA VAL A 258 -4.33 6.46 8.39
C VAL A 258 -3.89 7.91 8.19
N ILE A 259 -2.88 8.14 7.37
CA ILE A 259 -2.39 9.48 7.03
C ILE A 259 -2.71 9.74 5.57
N ALA A 260 -3.50 10.77 5.29
CA ALA A 260 -3.84 11.22 3.95
C ALA A 260 -3.18 12.58 3.67
N ALA A 261 -2.60 12.71 2.48
CA ALA A 261 -2.02 13.95 1.98
C ALA A 261 -2.69 14.32 0.66
N THR A 262 -2.80 15.61 0.37
CA THR A 262 -3.23 16.09 -0.95
C THR A 262 -2.59 17.43 -1.29
N ASP A 263 -2.42 17.71 -2.57
CA ASP A 263 -2.06 19.04 -3.08
C ASP A 263 -3.29 19.89 -3.44
N ALA A 264 -4.50 19.41 -3.17
CA ALA A 264 -5.73 20.17 -3.34
C ALA A 264 -5.88 21.25 -2.23
N PRO A 265 -6.27 22.50 -2.56
CA PRO A 265 -6.46 23.57 -1.59
C PRO A 265 -7.76 23.36 -0.79
N LEU A 266 -7.65 22.61 0.30
CA LEU A 266 -8.76 22.27 1.19
C LEU A 266 -8.61 22.97 2.55
N CYS A 267 -9.70 23.55 3.04
CA CYS A 267 -9.76 24.04 4.42
C CYS A 267 -9.79 22.86 5.42
N SER A 268 -9.48 23.13 6.70
CA SER A 268 -9.42 22.14 7.78
C SER A 268 -10.69 21.27 7.90
N ARG A 269 -11.87 21.87 7.75
CA ARG A 269 -13.16 21.14 7.72
C ARG A 269 -13.21 20.09 6.61
N ASN A 270 -12.74 20.44 5.41
CA ASN A 270 -12.76 19.53 4.27
C ASN A 270 -11.65 18.47 4.37
N LEU A 271 -10.55 18.79 5.05
CA LEU A 271 -9.53 17.81 5.42
C LEU A 271 -10.07 16.80 6.43
N GLU A 272 -10.83 17.21 7.47
CA GLU A 272 -11.48 16.25 8.38
C GLU A 272 -12.46 15.33 7.63
N ARG A 273 -13.17 15.86 6.62
CA ARG A 273 -14.04 15.05 5.74
C ARG A 273 -13.22 14.10 4.86
N LEU A 274 -12.07 14.51 4.35
CA LEU A 274 -11.15 13.67 3.57
C LEU A 274 -10.60 12.54 4.45
N ALA A 275 -10.14 12.85 5.68
CA ALA A 275 -9.69 11.89 6.67
C ALA A 275 -10.76 10.82 6.94
N LYS A 276 -12.01 11.23 7.10
CA LYS A 276 -13.15 10.31 7.24
C LYS A 276 -13.28 9.33 6.06
N ARG A 277 -12.98 9.77 4.84
CA ARG A 277 -13.10 8.93 3.63
C ARG A 277 -11.89 8.01 3.45
N ALA A 278 -10.71 8.45 3.85
CA ALA A 278 -9.56 7.56 3.94
C ALA A 278 -9.86 6.38 4.89
N MET A 279 -10.48 6.65 6.05
CA MET A 279 -10.92 5.59 6.98
C MET A 279 -11.84 4.53 6.35
N HIS A 280 -12.67 4.89 5.36
CA HIS A 280 -13.55 3.93 4.69
C HIS A 280 -12.78 2.85 3.91
N GLY A 281 -11.53 3.10 3.50
CA GLY A 281 -10.69 2.10 2.85
C GLY A 281 -10.44 0.87 3.72
N LEU A 282 -10.33 1.04 5.05
CA LEU A 282 -10.18 -0.07 5.99
C LEU A 282 -11.42 -0.97 6.01
N VAL A 283 -12.61 -0.36 5.92
CA VAL A 283 -13.89 -1.09 5.88
C VAL A 283 -13.99 -1.93 4.61
N LYS A 284 -13.51 -1.41 3.46
CA LYS A 284 -13.46 -2.19 2.21
C LYS A 284 -12.56 -3.42 2.29
N CYS A 285 -11.49 -3.34 3.07
CA CYS A 285 -10.62 -4.48 3.37
C CYS A 285 -11.19 -5.40 4.45
N GLY A 286 -12.30 -5.03 5.09
CA GLY A 286 -13.02 -5.87 6.05
C GLY A 286 -12.78 -5.56 7.53
N SER A 287 -12.29 -4.37 7.87
CA SER A 287 -12.22 -3.91 9.27
C SER A 287 -13.60 -3.97 9.93
N SER A 288 -13.64 -4.49 11.15
CA SER A 288 -14.87 -4.51 11.97
C SER A 288 -14.98 -3.34 12.95
N GLY A 289 -13.94 -2.52 13.10
CA GLY A 289 -13.88 -1.44 14.10
C GLY A 289 -14.17 -1.93 15.52
N SER A 290 -13.45 -2.97 15.97
CA SER A 290 -13.72 -3.60 17.28
C SER A 290 -13.54 -2.64 18.44
N THR A 291 -14.15 -2.92 19.59
CA THR A 291 -14.12 -2.05 20.77
C THR A 291 -12.71 -1.65 21.20
N GLY A 292 -11.75 -2.58 21.15
CA GLY A 292 -10.35 -2.31 21.50
C GLY A 292 -9.56 -1.56 20.42
N SER A 293 -10.20 -1.06 19.35
CA SER A 293 -9.53 -0.44 18.22
C SER A 293 -9.31 1.07 18.31
N GLY A 294 -8.06 1.49 18.16
CA GLY A 294 -7.69 2.90 17.95
C GLY A 294 -7.56 3.21 16.46
N ASP A 295 -8.66 3.52 15.79
CA ASP A 295 -8.72 3.89 14.37
C ASP A 295 -8.78 5.41 14.20
N TYR A 296 -7.69 6.01 13.73
CA TYR A 296 -7.59 7.45 13.49
C TYR A 296 -7.16 7.74 12.06
N ALA A 297 -7.75 8.78 11.47
CA ALA A 297 -7.29 9.32 10.19
C ALA A 297 -6.86 10.78 10.34
N ILE A 298 -5.69 11.13 9.84
CA ILE A 298 -5.14 12.49 9.79
C ILE A 298 -5.03 12.86 8.31
N ALA A 299 -5.63 13.98 7.90
CA ALA A 299 -5.50 14.48 6.54
C ALA A 299 -4.93 15.90 6.54
N PHE A 300 -3.96 16.15 5.66
CA PHE A 300 -3.37 17.47 5.47
C PHE A 300 -3.27 17.85 3.99
N SER A 301 -3.15 19.14 3.70
CA SER A 301 -2.93 19.65 2.34
C SER A 301 -1.60 20.38 2.21
N THR A 302 -0.83 20.11 1.16
CA THR A 302 0.42 20.82 0.85
C THR A 302 0.21 22.08 0.00
N ALA A 303 -1.04 22.41 -0.34
CA ALA A 303 -1.37 23.52 -1.23
C ALA A 303 -1.03 24.90 -0.67
N TYR A 304 -0.98 25.04 0.66
CA TYR A 304 -0.71 26.31 1.34
C TYR A 304 -0.20 26.08 2.77
N THR A 305 0.36 27.13 3.36
CA THR A 305 0.85 27.18 4.74
C THR A 305 -0.03 28.07 5.63
N VAL A 306 0.09 27.90 6.95
CA VAL A 306 -0.52 28.76 7.97
C VAL A 306 0.59 29.37 8.84
N PRO A 307 0.72 30.71 8.94
CA PRO A 307 -0.11 31.72 8.28
C PRO A 307 0.04 31.71 6.75
N TYR A 308 -0.97 32.22 6.06
CA TYR A 308 -0.99 32.27 4.60
C TYR A 308 -0.02 33.32 4.06
N ASP A 309 0.70 32.99 2.98
CA ASP A 309 1.54 33.94 2.25
C ASP A 309 0.74 34.87 1.29
N GLY A 310 -0.58 34.64 1.16
CA GLY A 310 -1.50 35.40 0.31
C GLY A 310 -2.94 34.84 0.35
N PRO A 311 -3.86 35.37 -0.48
CA PRO A 311 -5.21 34.81 -0.60
C PRO A 311 -5.17 33.34 -1.05
N VAL A 312 -5.95 32.48 -0.38
CA VAL A 312 -6.11 31.07 -0.76
C VAL A 312 -7.52 30.85 -1.29
N GLU A 313 -7.62 30.35 -2.51
CA GLU A 313 -8.89 29.93 -3.10
C GLU A 313 -9.12 28.44 -2.81
N PHE A 314 -10.09 28.15 -1.95
CA PHE A 314 -10.43 26.78 -1.60
C PHE A 314 -11.27 26.11 -2.68
N LEU A 315 -11.05 24.81 -2.85
CA LEU A 315 -11.82 24.00 -3.78
C LEU A 315 -13.31 24.02 -3.41
N ASN A 316 -14.17 24.21 -4.41
CA ASN A 316 -15.62 24.16 -4.23
C ASN A 316 -16.07 22.78 -3.71
N GLU A 317 -17.03 22.78 -2.78
CA GLU A 317 -17.66 21.60 -2.19
C GLU A 317 -18.02 20.49 -3.19
N ALA A 318 -18.55 20.84 -4.36
CA ALA A 318 -18.93 19.86 -5.38
C ALA A 318 -17.71 19.09 -5.92
N ALA A 319 -16.55 19.74 -6.01
CA ALA A 319 -15.31 19.16 -6.53
C ALA A 319 -14.55 18.30 -5.49
N VAL A 320 -14.83 18.47 -4.19
CA VAL A 320 -14.18 17.68 -3.12
C VAL A 320 -14.58 16.20 -3.17
N SER A 321 -15.75 15.87 -3.71
CA SER A 321 -16.24 14.48 -3.76
C SER A 321 -15.33 13.54 -4.55
N ALA A 322 -14.63 14.04 -5.57
CA ALA A 322 -13.65 13.24 -6.32
C ALA A 322 -12.44 12.85 -5.44
N LEU A 323 -11.97 13.79 -4.60
CA LEU A 323 -10.89 13.54 -3.63
C LEU A 323 -11.30 12.52 -2.56
N PHE A 324 -12.58 12.50 -2.18
CA PHE A 324 -13.11 11.51 -1.23
C PHE A 324 -13.01 10.09 -1.76
N LEU A 325 -13.38 9.87 -3.02
CA LEU A 325 -13.22 8.56 -3.66
C LEU A 325 -11.73 8.21 -3.79
N ALA A 326 -10.90 9.14 -4.23
CA ALA A 326 -9.45 8.94 -4.33
C ALA A 326 -8.81 8.53 -2.99
N ALA A 327 -9.20 9.19 -1.88
CA ALA A 327 -8.73 8.83 -0.53
C ALA A 327 -9.16 7.43 -0.11
N GLN A 328 -10.40 7.04 -0.43
CA GLN A 328 -10.92 5.70 -0.12
C GLN A 328 -10.17 4.62 -0.92
N GLU A 329 -9.95 4.83 -2.22
CA GLU A 329 -9.23 3.90 -3.10
C GLU A 329 -7.76 3.76 -2.72
N ALA A 330 -7.08 4.89 -2.47
CA ALA A 330 -5.71 4.90 -1.98
C ALA A 330 -5.60 4.19 -0.62
N SER A 331 -6.53 4.45 0.31
CA SER A 331 -6.47 3.80 1.62
C SER A 331 -6.73 2.30 1.56
N GLU A 332 -7.65 1.83 0.72
CA GLU A 332 -7.88 0.41 0.48
C GLU A 332 -6.61 -0.26 -0.06
N GLU A 333 -5.99 0.31 -1.08
CA GLU A 333 -4.76 -0.24 -1.66
C GLU A 333 -3.58 -0.19 -0.68
N ALA A 334 -3.46 0.88 0.12
CA ALA A 334 -2.43 1.00 1.14
C ALA A 334 -2.54 -0.10 2.20
N VAL A 335 -3.75 -0.47 2.62
CA VAL A 335 -3.99 -1.62 3.53
C VAL A 335 -3.59 -2.93 2.86
N LEU A 336 -3.91 -3.13 1.59
CA LEU A 336 -3.47 -4.33 0.87
C LEU A 336 -1.95 -4.38 0.76
N ASN A 337 -1.31 -3.28 0.36
CA ASN A 337 0.13 -3.20 0.23
C ASN A 337 0.86 -3.47 1.55
N SER A 338 0.33 -3.02 2.70
CA SER A 338 0.94 -3.32 3.99
C SER A 338 1.02 -4.83 4.26
N MET A 339 -0.05 -5.56 3.96
CA MET A 339 -0.14 -7.02 4.19
C MET A 339 0.64 -7.81 3.13
N LEU A 340 0.55 -7.40 1.86
CA LEU A 340 1.21 -8.08 0.75
C LEU A 340 2.73 -7.88 0.82
N LYS A 341 3.21 -6.72 1.28
CA LYS A 341 4.64 -6.46 1.50
C LYS A 341 5.18 -6.99 2.82
N ALA A 342 4.33 -7.29 3.80
CA ALA A 342 4.75 -7.81 5.08
C ALA A 342 5.41 -9.20 4.97
N THR A 343 6.43 -9.41 5.79
CA THR A 343 7.20 -10.65 5.95
C THR A 343 6.83 -11.37 7.24
N THR A 344 7.05 -12.68 7.33
CA THR A 344 6.71 -13.41 8.55
C THR A 344 7.58 -12.93 9.71
N VAL A 345 6.97 -12.62 10.85
CA VAL A 345 7.70 -12.15 12.04
C VAL A 345 7.42 -13.06 13.22
N VAL A 346 8.50 -13.61 13.79
CA VAL A 346 8.49 -14.22 15.11
C VAL A 346 8.95 -13.17 16.13
N GLY A 347 8.08 -12.93 17.09
CA GLY A 347 8.21 -11.93 18.13
C GLY A 347 8.44 -12.53 19.51
N ARG A 348 8.02 -11.77 20.54
CA ARG A 348 8.05 -12.20 21.93
C ARG A 348 7.25 -13.48 22.16
N ASP A 349 7.63 -14.25 23.18
CA ASP A 349 6.92 -15.49 23.57
C ASP A 349 6.71 -16.48 22.40
N GLU A 350 7.59 -16.41 21.40
CA GLU A 350 7.48 -17.15 20.13
C GLU A 350 6.19 -16.90 19.33
N HIS A 351 5.43 -15.86 19.66
CA HIS A 351 4.30 -15.44 18.87
C HIS A 351 4.75 -15.17 17.43
N CYS A 352 4.04 -15.77 16.49
CA CYS A 352 4.38 -15.72 15.08
C CYS A 352 3.20 -15.16 14.30
N SER A 353 3.44 -14.03 13.64
CA SER A 353 2.51 -13.45 12.68
C SER A 353 3.00 -13.74 11.27
N ARG A 354 2.24 -14.58 10.56
CA ARG A 354 2.61 -15.09 9.24
C ARG A 354 2.30 -14.06 8.16
N ALA A 355 3.20 -13.93 7.20
CA ALA A 355 2.88 -13.23 5.96
C ALA A 355 1.70 -13.92 5.26
N ILE A 356 0.82 -13.14 4.62
CA ILE A 356 -0.29 -13.70 3.85
C ILE A 356 0.27 -14.50 2.65
N PRO A 357 -0.25 -15.73 2.36
CA PRO A 357 0.21 -16.55 1.24
C PRO A 357 -0.26 -15.93 -0.08
N LEU A 358 0.67 -15.30 -0.81
CA LEU A 358 0.34 -14.56 -2.04
C LEU A 358 -0.30 -15.47 -3.09
N GLU A 359 0.17 -16.71 -3.22
CA GLU A 359 -0.42 -17.68 -4.16
C GLU A 359 -1.91 -17.86 -3.99
N HIS A 360 -2.33 -18.13 -2.76
CA HIS A 360 -3.71 -18.42 -2.46
C HIS A 360 -4.56 -17.16 -2.60
N VAL A 361 -4.03 -15.98 -2.24
CA VAL A 361 -4.72 -14.70 -2.47
C VAL A 361 -4.98 -14.50 -3.97
N ILE A 362 -3.97 -14.67 -4.81
CA ILE A 362 -4.09 -14.51 -6.27
C ILE A 362 -5.08 -15.53 -6.83
N GLY A 363 -4.94 -16.81 -6.48
CA GLY A 363 -5.84 -17.86 -6.95
C GLY A 363 -7.29 -17.66 -6.50
N ILE A 364 -7.53 -17.12 -5.30
CA ILE A 364 -8.88 -16.72 -4.87
C ILE A 364 -9.36 -15.53 -5.72
N CYS A 365 -8.57 -14.47 -5.84
CA CYS A 365 -8.95 -13.27 -6.60
C CYS A 365 -9.22 -13.56 -8.09
N ASP A 366 -8.48 -14.47 -8.71
CA ASP A 366 -8.72 -14.93 -10.08
C ASP A 366 -10.06 -15.66 -10.20
N ARG A 367 -10.36 -16.60 -9.28
CA ARG A 367 -11.67 -17.30 -9.25
C ARG A 367 -12.86 -16.35 -9.06
N HIS A 368 -12.65 -15.20 -8.43
CA HIS A 368 -13.67 -14.16 -8.24
C HIS A 368 -13.68 -13.12 -9.38
N ASP A 369 -12.82 -13.24 -10.39
CA ASP A 369 -12.68 -12.31 -11.52
C ASP A 369 -12.33 -10.87 -11.11
N VAL A 370 -11.63 -10.69 -9.98
CA VAL A 370 -11.28 -9.36 -9.42
C VAL A 370 -9.84 -8.92 -9.72
N LEU A 371 -9.11 -9.67 -10.53
CA LEU A 371 -7.80 -9.27 -11.04
C LEU A 371 -7.92 -8.38 -12.29
N PHE A 372 -7.00 -7.43 -12.40
CA PHE A 372 -6.83 -6.48 -13.51
C PHE A 372 -8.08 -5.67 -13.84
N ALA A 373 -8.75 -5.18 -12.80
CA ALA A 373 -10.03 -4.49 -12.91
C ALA A 373 -9.98 -3.21 -13.76
N HIS A 374 -8.91 -2.41 -13.72
CA HIS A 374 -8.81 -1.14 -14.46
C HIS A 374 -8.90 -1.37 -15.95
N SER A 375 -8.28 -2.43 -16.45
CA SER A 375 -8.34 -2.77 -17.86
C SER A 375 -9.74 -3.16 -18.37
N LYS A 376 -10.66 -3.45 -17.45
CA LYS A 376 -12.07 -3.75 -17.72
C LYS A 376 -12.96 -2.50 -17.61
N LEU A 377 -12.42 -1.35 -17.20
CA LEU A 377 -13.17 -0.13 -16.86
C LEU A 377 -12.84 1.05 -17.80
N PRO A 378 -13.83 1.81 -18.29
CA PRO A 378 -13.56 3.05 -19.05
C PRO A 378 -12.82 4.11 -18.21
N PRO A 379 -11.93 4.95 -18.80
CA PRO A 379 -11.52 4.99 -20.22
C PRO A 379 -10.38 4.02 -20.59
N TRP A 380 -9.85 3.29 -19.61
CA TRP A 380 -8.71 2.37 -19.75
C TRP A 380 -9.08 1.10 -20.50
N ALA A 381 -10.36 0.69 -20.39
CA ALA A 381 -10.96 -0.28 -21.26
C ALA A 381 -10.77 0.22 -22.69
N PRO A 382 -10.01 -0.51 -23.52
CA PRO A 382 -9.67 -0.01 -24.83
C PRO A 382 -10.92 0.22 -25.66
N THR A 383 -11.19 1.48 -25.99
CA THR A 383 -12.34 1.90 -26.80
C THR A 383 -12.04 1.85 -28.29
N SER A 384 -10.77 1.64 -28.64
CA SER A 384 -10.27 1.49 -30.00
C SER A 384 -9.41 0.23 -30.13
N ARG A 385 -9.25 -0.20 -31.37
CA ARG A 385 -8.40 -1.33 -31.75
C ARG A 385 -6.93 -1.08 -31.39
N GLU A 386 -6.44 0.15 -31.56
CA GLU A 386 -5.07 0.56 -31.21
C GLU A 386 -4.85 0.56 -29.71
N GLY A 387 -5.78 1.13 -28.93
CA GLY A 387 -5.68 1.14 -27.47
C GLY A 387 -5.69 -0.28 -26.89
N SER A 388 -6.39 -1.22 -27.54
CA SER A 388 -6.35 -2.64 -27.15
C SER A 388 -4.93 -3.18 -27.29
N LEU A 389 -4.26 -2.90 -28.40
CA LEU A 389 -2.90 -3.40 -28.63
C LEU A 389 -1.85 -2.76 -27.73
N GLU A 390 -1.99 -1.48 -27.41
CA GLU A 390 -1.11 -0.79 -26.45
C GLU A 390 -1.22 -1.41 -25.05
N ASP A 391 -2.44 -1.68 -24.57
CA ASP A 391 -2.68 -2.41 -23.30
C ASP A 391 -2.13 -3.84 -23.33
N CYS A 392 -2.32 -4.55 -24.44
CA CYS A 392 -1.72 -5.88 -24.64
C CYS A 392 -0.19 -5.84 -24.52
N GLY A 393 0.45 -4.84 -25.15
CA GLY A 393 1.90 -4.63 -25.08
C GLY A 393 2.40 -4.41 -23.66
N GLY A 394 1.78 -3.50 -22.91
CA GLY A 394 2.16 -3.21 -21.52
C GLY A 394 2.05 -4.43 -20.59
N ARG A 395 1.06 -5.30 -20.81
CA ARG A 395 0.92 -6.52 -20.00
C ARG A 395 1.88 -7.63 -20.38
N LEU A 396 2.23 -7.73 -21.67
CA LEU A 396 3.30 -8.61 -22.09
C LEU A 396 4.64 -8.18 -21.47
N GLU A 397 4.85 -6.88 -21.32
CA GLU A 397 6.00 -6.33 -20.59
C GLU A 397 5.97 -6.69 -19.10
N ALA A 398 4.84 -6.50 -18.42
CA ALA A 398 4.67 -6.93 -17.04
C ALA A 398 4.88 -8.43 -16.84
N LEU A 399 4.38 -9.28 -17.75
CA LEU A 399 4.64 -10.72 -17.79
C LEU A 399 6.12 -11.04 -17.93
N VAL A 400 6.82 -10.35 -18.84
CA VAL A 400 8.26 -10.52 -19.05
C VAL A 400 9.05 -10.16 -17.80
N GLU A 401 8.73 -9.03 -17.16
CA GLU A 401 9.37 -8.60 -15.92
C GLU A 401 9.10 -9.60 -14.79
N HIS A 402 7.84 -10.04 -14.65
CA HIS A 402 7.45 -11.01 -13.64
C HIS A 402 8.21 -12.34 -13.80
N VAL A 403 8.29 -12.88 -15.01
CA VAL A 403 9.07 -14.10 -15.30
C VAL A 403 10.57 -13.87 -15.08
N SER A 404 11.08 -12.68 -15.40
CA SER A 404 12.50 -12.34 -15.17
C SER A 404 12.85 -12.40 -13.67
N CYS A 405 11.95 -11.90 -12.82
CA CYS A 405 12.10 -11.88 -11.37
C CYS A 405 11.67 -13.19 -10.68
N ALA A 406 11.03 -14.12 -11.41
CA ALA A 406 10.54 -15.37 -10.84
C ALA A 406 11.68 -16.31 -10.42
N GLN A 407 11.52 -16.95 -9.26
CA GLN A 407 12.42 -18.01 -8.79
C GLN A 407 12.00 -19.36 -9.39
N ILE A 408 12.24 -19.52 -10.70
CA ILE A 408 11.92 -20.74 -11.47
C ILE A 408 13.18 -21.28 -12.16
N PRO A 409 13.21 -22.55 -12.57
CA PRO A 409 14.38 -23.14 -13.24
C PRO A 409 14.85 -22.33 -14.46
N ASP A 410 16.16 -22.14 -14.62
CA ASP A 410 16.72 -21.27 -15.67
C ASP A 410 16.32 -21.66 -17.10
N GLY A 411 16.17 -22.97 -17.35
CA GLY A 411 15.68 -23.49 -18.64
C GLY A 411 14.24 -23.06 -18.92
N THR A 412 13.36 -23.21 -17.93
CA THR A 412 11.96 -22.77 -17.99
C THR A 412 11.87 -21.26 -18.16
N LYS A 413 12.65 -20.50 -17.36
CA LYS A 413 12.72 -19.04 -17.45
C LYS A 413 13.12 -18.59 -18.86
N SER A 414 14.19 -19.14 -19.40
CA SER A 414 14.71 -18.76 -20.73
C SER A 414 13.70 -19.04 -21.84
N SER A 415 13.02 -20.18 -21.77
CA SER A 415 11.96 -20.58 -22.71
C SER A 415 10.74 -19.66 -22.64
N LEU A 416 10.26 -19.35 -21.43
CA LEU A 416 9.13 -18.44 -21.21
C LEU A 416 9.47 -17.03 -21.68
N LEU A 417 10.64 -16.50 -21.32
CA LEU A 417 11.09 -15.19 -21.77
C LEU A 417 11.23 -15.13 -23.29
N GLY A 418 11.73 -16.17 -23.93
CA GLY A 418 11.81 -16.24 -25.40
C GLY A 418 10.42 -16.16 -26.04
N THR A 419 9.47 -16.92 -25.53
CA THR A 419 8.09 -16.95 -26.03
C THR A 419 7.36 -15.63 -25.80
N LEU A 420 7.47 -15.05 -24.60
CA LEU A 420 6.84 -13.77 -24.25
C LEU A 420 7.45 -12.59 -25.02
N ASN A 421 8.78 -12.56 -25.20
CA ASN A 421 9.42 -11.52 -26.02
C ASN A 421 8.99 -11.61 -27.49
N GLY A 422 8.79 -12.84 -28.00
CA GLY A 422 8.21 -13.05 -29.32
C GLY A 422 6.77 -12.55 -29.42
N ALA A 423 5.92 -12.86 -28.42
CA ALA A 423 4.56 -12.32 -28.35
C ALA A 423 4.55 -10.79 -28.31
N ARG A 424 5.43 -10.18 -27.49
CA ARG A 424 5.60 -8.72 -27.41
C ARG A 424 5.95 -8.12 -28.76
N LYS A 425 6.92 -8.71 -29.48
CA LYS A 425 7.29 -8.29 -30.83
C LYS A 425 6.11 -8.35 -31.80
N GLN A 426 5.33 -9.44 -31.77
CA GLN A 426 4.14 -9.58 -32.61
C GLN A 426 3.06 -8.55 -32.27
N SER A 427 2.87 -8.22 -30.99
CA SER A 427 1.97 -7.14 -30.56
C SER A 427 2.41 -5.78 -31.12
N SER A 428 3.71 -5.46 -31.03
CA SER A 428 4.26 -4.22 -31.61
C SER A 428 4.13 -4.15 -33.14
N GLU A 429 4.37 -5.27 -33.84
CA GLU A 429 4.18 -5.38 -35.29
C GLU A 429 2.70 -5.17 -35.67
N ALA A 430 1.77 -5.77 -34.92
CA ALA A 430 0.33 -5.58 -35.15
C ALA A 430 -0.10 -4.13 -34.98
N LEU A 431 0.41 -3.43 -33.95
CA LEU A 431 0.14 -2.01 -33.72
C LEU A 431 0.67 -1.14 -34.88
N MET A 432 1.89 -1.42 -35.35
CA MET A 432 2.47 -0.75 -36.52
C MET A 432 1.60 -0.97 -37.77
N PHE A 433 1.17 -2.21 -38.04
CA PHE A 433 0.33 -2.52 -39.19
C PHE A 433 -1.05 -1.85 -39.13
N ILE A 434 -1.65 -1.72 -37.94
CA ILE A 434 -2.92 -0.99 -37.79
C ILE A 434 -2.74 0.50 -38.10
N ARG A 435 -1.67 1.13 -37.60
CA ARG A 435 -1.35 2.54 -37.92
C ARG A 435 -1.10 2.76 -39.42
N GLU A 436 -0.61 1.73 -40.11
CA GLU A 436 -0.42 1.71 -41.57
C GLU A 436 -1.64 1.23 -42.38
N ALA A 437 -2.78 0.97 -41.73
CA ALA A 437 -4.00 0.43 -42.34
C ALA A 437 -3.82 -0.92 -43.07
N LYS A 438 -2.86 -1.75 -42.63
CA LYS A 438 -2.55 -3.09 -43.15
C LYS A 438 -3.28 -4.18 -42.34
N GLU A 439 -4.59 -4.28 -42.54
CA GLU A 439 -5.46 -5.11 -41.68
C GLU A 439 -5.14 -6.60 -41.68
N GLU A 440 -4.78 -7.18 -42.83
CA GLU A 440 -4.48 -8.61 -42.93
C GLU A 440 -3.19 -8.97 -42.18
N GLN A 441 -2.14 -8.14 -42.37
CA GLN A 441 -0.87 -8.28 -41.65
C GLN A 441 -1.06 -8.10 -40.14
N ALA A 442 -1.86 -7.11 -39.73
CA ALA A 442 -2.19 -6.89 -38.32
C ALA A 442 -2.92 -8.11 -37.71
N ASN A 443 -3.90 -8.67 -38.41
CA ASN A 443 -4.62 -9.86 -37.96
C ASN A 443 -3.72 -11.10 -37.85
N ASN A 444 -2.78 -11.28 -38.78
CA ASN A 444 -1.82 -12.37 -38.74
C ASN A 444 -0.84 -12.24 -37.57
N ALA A 445 -0.34 -11.03 -37.31
CA ALA A 445 0.50 -10.73 -36.16
C ALA A 445 -0.25 -10.97 -34.83
N LEU A 446 -1.50 -10.52 -34.72
CA LEU A 446 -2.38 -10.76 -33.55
C LEU A 446 -2.61 -12.25 -33.28
N ARG A 447 -2.91 -13.05 -34.31
CA ARG A 447 -3.06 -14.51 -34.16
C ARG A 447 -1.78 -15.17 -33.70
N THR A 448 -0.64 -14.71 -34.19
CA THR A 448 0.67 -15.23 -33.78
C THR A 448 0.95 -14.86 -32.33
N CYS A 449 0.71 -13.61 -31.94
CA CYS A 449 0.81 -13.14 -30.55
C CYS A 449 -0.03 -14.00 -29.60
N SER A 450 -1.33 -14.16 -29.88
CA SER A 450 -2.24 -14.96 -29.07
C SER A 450 -1.79 -16.42 -28.92
N LYS A 451 -1.36 -17.07 -30.00
CA LYS A 451 -0.80 -18.45 -29.93
C LYS A 451 0.46 -18.54 -29.07
N MET A 452 1.33 -17.53 -29.10
CA MET A 452 2.53 -17.49 -28.26
C MET A 452 2.16 -17.33 -26.79
N ILE A 453 1.18 -16.50 -26.47
CA ILE A 453 0.65 -16.35 -25.10
C ILE A 453 0.06 -17.68 -24.61
N GLU A 454 -0.75 -18.36 -25.43
CA GLU A 454 -1.30 -19.69 -25.11
C GLU A 454 -0.21 -20.76 -24.93
N THR A 455 0.84 -20.70 -25.73
CA THR A 455 1.99 -21.62 -25.64
C THR A 455 2.73 -21.43 -24.32
N ALA A 456 3.02 -20.19 -23.95
CA ALA A 456 3.65 -19.86 -22.69
C ALA A 456 2.77 -20.25 -21.50
N ARG A 457 1.45 -20.01 -21.58
CA ARG A 457 0.46 -20.49 -20.59
C ARG A 457 0.49 -22.00 -20.44
N SER A 458 0.47 -22.74 -21.55
CA SER A 458 0.52 -24.20 -21.54
C SER A 458 1.84 -24.74 -21.00
N GLN A 459 2.93 -24.00 -21.18
CA GLN A 459 4.22 -24.34 -20.56
C GLN A 459 4.14 -24.15 -19.04
N VAL A 460 3.61 -23.03 -18.56
CA VAL A 460 3.47 -22.76 -17.13
C VAL A 460 2.58 -23.79 -16.44
N MET A 461 1.45 -24.16 -17.05
CA MET A 461 0.51 -25.15 -16.49
C MET A 461 1.05 -26.58 -16.46
N ARG A 462 2.16 -26.87 -17.17
CA ARG A 462 2.77 -28.21 -17.22
C ARG A 462 4.05 -28.33 -16.42
N ASP A 463 4.59 -27.21 -15.93
CA ASP A 463 5.85 -27.19 -15.21
C ASP A 463 5.60 -27.08 -13.70
N ASP A 464 5.69 -28.22 -13.01
CA ASP A 464 5.57 -28.32 -11.56
C ASP A 464 6.68 -27.56 -10.80
N GLY A 465 7.72 -27.08 -11.51
CA GLY A 465 8.81 -26.27 -10.97
C GLY A 465 8.51 -24.77 -10.88
N ILE A 466 7.33 -24.31 -11.33
CA ILE A 466 6.91 -22.91 -11.20
C ILE A 466 6.06 -22.75 -9.94
N PRO A 467 6.48 -21.91 -8.97
CA PRO A 467 5.68 -21.70 -7.77
C PRO A 467 4.30 -21.12 -8.10
N GLU A 468 3.30 -21.58 -7.36
CA GLU A 468 1.88 -21.26 -7.52
C GLU A 468 1.49 -19.76 -7.59
N PRO A 469 2.17 -18.78 -6.95
CA PRO A 469 1.80 -17.37 -7.17
C PRO A 469 2.22 -16.89 -8.56
N TYR A 470 3.37 -17.34 -9.04
CA TYR A 470 3.88 -16.99 -10.37
C TYR A 470 3.05 -17.65 -11.46
N ALA A 471 2.68 -18.92 -11.27
CA ALA A 471 1.82 -19.65 -12.20
C ALA A 471 0.42 -19.03 -12.30
N SER A 472 -0.25 -18.81 -11.17
CA SER A 472 -1.59 -18.21 -11.15
C SER A 472 -1.58 -16.79 -11.73
N LEU A 473 -0.60 -15.97 -11.36
CA LEU A 473 -0.49 -14.61 -11.88
C LEU A 473 -0.17 -14.60 -13.39
N PHE A 474 0.72 -15.49 -13.83
CA PHE A 474 1.03 -15.66 -15.25
C PHE A 474 -0.23 -16.02 -16.03
N VAL A 475 -0.98 -17.03 -15.57
CA VAL A 475 -2.20 -17.49 -16.25
C VAL A 475 -3.21 -16.36 -16.34
N SER A 476 -3.36 -15.58 -15.28
CA SER A 476 -4.27 -14.43 -15.24
C SER A 476 -3.86 -13.35 -16.26
N HIS A 477 -2.59 -12.93 -16.27
CA HIS A 477 -2.09 -11.98 -17.28
C HIS A 477 -2.19 -12.54 -18.70
N ALA A 478 -1.90 -13.83 -18.91
CA ALA A 478 -1.96 -14.48 -20.22
C ALA A 478 -3.40 -14.56 -20.75
N ASN A 479 -4.37 -14.90 -19.89
CA ASN A 479 -5.79 -14.89 -20.25
C ASN A 479 -6.22 -13.48 -20.66
N LEU A 480 -5.84 -12.49 -19.87
CA LEU A 480 -6.22 -11.11 -20.14
C LEU A 480 -5.54 -10.57 -21.39
N GLY A 481 -4.25 -10.87 -21.63
CA GLY A 481 -3.53 -10.51 -22.84
C GLY A 481 -4.13 -11.16 -24.09
N THR A 482 -4.56 -12.42 -23.98
CA THR A 482 -5.26 -13.15 -25.04
C THR A 482 -6.61 -12.51 -25.34
N TRP A 483 -7.41 -12.22 -24.31
CA TRP A 483 -8.69 -11.51 -24.46
C TRP A 483 -8.52 -10.15 -25.15
N VAL A 484 -7.49 -9.37 -24.80
CA VAL A 484 -7.21 -8.09 -25.45
C VAL A 484 -6.83 -8.28 -26.92
N CYS A 485 -6.00 -9.27 -27.25
CA CYS A 485 -5.66 -9.62 -28.63
C CYS A 485 -6.91 -10.02 -29.45
N GLU A 486 -7.81 -10.81 -28.87
CA GLU A 486 -9.06 -11.22 -29.49
C GLU A 486 -9.99 -10.02 -29.73
N LYS A 487 -10.12 -9.12 -28.74
CA LYS A 487 -10.86 -7.87 -28.87
C LYS A 487 -10.27 -6.98 -29.96
N ALA A 488 -8.95 -6.82 -30.02
CA ALA A 488 -8.29 -6.11 -31.09
C ALA A 488 -8.54 -6.76 -32.46
N GLY A 489 -8.68 -8.09 -32.55
CA GLY A 489 -9.06 -8.79 -33.79
C GLY A 489 -10.53 -8.59 -34.19
N ALA A 490 -11.43 -8.47 -33.21
CA ALA A 490 -12.88 -8.38 -33.43
C ALA A 490 -13.36 -6.95 -33.74
N THR A 491 -12.68 -5.92 -33.25
CA THR A 491 -13.03 -4.52 -33.48
C THR A 491 -12.76 -4.14 -34.93
N ARG A 492 -13.80 -4.17 -35.78
CA ARG A 492 -13.72 -3.60 -37.14
C ARG A 492 -13.45 -2.10 -37.04
N SER A 493 -12.64 -1.56 -37.95
CA SER A 493 -12.46 -0.12 -38.06
C SER A 493 -13.85 0.49 -38.33
N SER A 494 -14.36 1.26 -37.37
CA SER A 494 -15.46 2.18 -37.65
C SER A 494 -14.84 3.29 -38.50
N ARG A 495 -15.06 3.21 -39.81
CA ARG A 495 -14.80 4.33 -40.71
C ARG A 495 -15.69 5.51 -40.39
#